data_AF-A0A3D2ZC01-F1
#
_entry.id   AF-A0A3D2ZC01-F1
#
_cell.length_a   1.000
_cell.length_b   1.000
_cell.length_c   1.000
_cell.angle_alpha   90.00
_cell.angle_beta   90.00
_cell.angle_gamma   90.00
#
_symmetry.space_group_name_H-M   'P 1'
#
loop_
_entity.id
_entity.type
_entity.pdbx_description
1 polymer ?
#
loop_
_entity_poly.entity_id
_entity_poly.type
_entity_poly.pdbx_seq_one_letter_code
_entity_poly.pdbx_strand_id
1 'polypeptide(L)'
;MRYACLTKGCILLVEPKPASSASRRKRRSKRSDPGSDLKEWIEVISVDPLTCATIMRQANSVNYGFKSEISEIDRAVILLGKNVVVGLVASASVRTTLAAIAEKGFRLDELWLHNLAVGFAAHILSHPLDGEVEGMGSIDSLGLRVESLDVLKQINLPKRLALDYGRVNAMAAGSLHDIGKGVMVSAYPGIYPLLLVRVGEAALDGAHVGGGA
;
A
#
# COMPACT_ATOMS: atom_id res chain seq x y z
N MET A 1 -19.98 -11.18 -20.95
CA MET A 1 -20.58 -10.26 -19.96
C MET A 1 -19.48 -9.86 -18.99
N ARG A 2 -18.86 -8.69 -19.15
CA ARG A 2 -17.82 -8.17 -18.23
C ARG A 2 -18.15 -6.72 -17.93
N TYR A 3 -18.35 -6.44 -16.66
CA TYR A 3 -18.73 -5.14 -16.13
C TYR A 3 -17.59 -4.15 -16.33
N ALA A 4 -17.82 -3.10 -17.11
CA ALA A 4 -17.08 -1.85 -17.01
C ALA A 4 -17.78 -1.01 -15.93
N CYS A 5 -17.24 -0.99 -14.72
CA CYS A 5 -17.72 -0.06 -13.70
C CYS A 5 -17.13 1.32 -14.02
N LEU A 6 -17.95 2.18 -14.65
CA LEU A 6 -17.67 3.58 -14.93
C LEU A 6 -17.92 4.46 -13.68
N THR A 7 -17.36 4.10 -12.53
CA THR A 7 -17.36 4.98 -11.36
C THR A 7 -16.00 5.63 -11.17
N LYS A 8 -16.03 6.96 -11.06
CA LYS A 8 -14.91 7.90 -10.91
C LYS A 8 -13.83 7.34 -9.98
N GLY A 9 -12.65 7.04 -10.51
CA GLY A 9 -11.44 6.68 -9.74
C GLY A 9 -10.98 5.22 -9.83
N CYS A 10 -11.63 4.35 -10.59
CA CYS A 10 -11.21 2.94 -10.73
C CYS A 10 -10.57 2.65 -12.10
N ILE A 11 -9.29 2.99 -12.27
CA ILE A 11 -8.42 2.24 -13.18
C ILE A 11 -8.07 0.94 -12.45
N LEU A 12 -9.00 -0.03 -12.48
CA LEU A 12 -8.74 -1.38 -12.01
C LEU A 12 -7.73 -2.01 -12.97
N LEU A 13 -6.50 -2.20 -12.47
CA LEU A 13 -5.47 -3.09 -13.01
C LEU A 13 -5.44 -3.14 -14.55
N VAL A 14 -4.77 -2.16 -15.16
CA VAL A 14 -4.46 -2.16 -16.60
C VAL A 14 -3.46 -3.28 -16.87
N GLU A 15 -3.97 -4.50 -16.95
CA GLU A 15 -3.36 -5.52 -17.78
C GLU A 15 -3.52 -5.05 -19.23
N PRO A 16 -2.43 -4.93 -20.01
CA PRO A 16 -2.55 -4.56 -21.41
C PRO A 16 -3.47 -5.56 -22.11
N LYS A 17 -4.39 -5.03 -22.93
CA LYS A 17 -5.41 -5.79 -23.68
C LYS A 17 -4.80 -7.06 -24.28
N PRO A 18 -5.31 -8.28 -23.99
CA PRO A 18 -4.77 -9.48 -24.60
C PRO A 18 -4.97 -9.36 -26.11
N ALA A 19 -3.85 -9.37 -26.83
CA ALA A 19 -3.83 -9.24 -28.27
C ALA A 19 -4.73 -10.32 -28.89
N SER A 20 -5.76 -9.90 -29.63
CA SER A 20 -6.68 -10.80 -30.32
C SER A 20 -5.90 -11.83 -31.14
N SER A 21 -6.37 -13.09 -31.12
CA SER A 21 -5.70 -14.28 -31.66
C SER A 21 -5.20 -14.18 -33.11
N ALA A 22 -5.71 -13.24 -33.91
CA ALA A 22 -5.24 -12.97 -35.27
C ALA A 22 -3.85 -12.31 -35.34
N SER A 23 -3.40 -11.63 -34.28
CA SER A 23 -2.17 -10.81 -34.29
C SER A 23 -0.90 -11.57 -33.84
N ARG A 24 -1.06 -12.77 -33.26
CA ARG A 24 0.04 -13.58 -32.69
C ARG A 24 1.04 -14.07 -33.74
N ARG A 25 0.61 -14.20 -35.00
CA ARG A 25 1.39 -14.88 -36.05
C ARG A 25 2.37 -13.95 -36.80
N LYS A 26 2.24 -12.63 -36.67
CA LYS A 26 3.08 -11.64 -37.39
C LYS A 26 4.09 -10.88 -36.49
N ARG A 27 4.11 -11.17 -35.19
CA ARG A 27 4.92 -10.46 -34.17
C ARG A 27 6.21 -11.18 -33.77
N ARG A 28 6.83 -11.95 -34.68
CA ARG A 28 8.14 -12.60 -34.44
C ARG A 28 9.34 -11.82 -34.98
N SER A 29 9.15 -10.63 -35.58
CA SER A 29 10.26 -9.84 -36.14
C SER A 29 10.39 -8.40 -35.64
N LYS A 30 9.61 -7.96 -34.64
CA LYS A 30 9.88 -6.71 -33.93
C LYS A 30 10.28 -7.04 -32.51
N ARG A 31 11.59 -6.97 -32.26
CA ARG A 31 12.22 -6.85 -30.94
C ARG A 31 11.35 -5.91 -30.11
N SER A 32 10.78 -6.40 -29.01
CA SER A 32 9.87 -5.64 -28.14
C SER A 32 10.53 -4.32 -27.76
N ASP A 33 10.02 -3.22 -28.30
CA ASP A 33 10.54 -1.89 -28.02
C ASP A 33 9.99 -1.47 -26.65
N PRO A 34 10.82 -1.38 -25.58
CA PRO A 34 10.33 -1.10 -24.23
C PRO A 34 9.58 0.25 -24.13
N GLY A 35 9.85 1.18 -25.05
CA GLY A 35 9.15 2.47 -25.15
C GLY A 35 7.71 2.39 -25.67
N SER A 36 7.32 1.30 -26.33
CA SER A 36 5.95 1.14 -26.83
C SER A 36 4.94 0.87 -25.70
N ASP A 37 5.33 0.09 -24.69
CA ASP A 37 4.51 -0.23 -23.53
C ASP A 37 4.28 1.00 -22.63
N LEU A 38 5.28 1.89 -22.51
CA LEU A 38 5.14 3.10 -21.68
C LEU A 38 4.20 4.13 -22.32
N LYS A 39 4.25 4.31 -23.65
CA LYS A 39 3.34 5.23 -24.36
C LYS A 39 1.88 4.79 -24.25
N GLU A 40 1.60 3.50 -24.47
CA GLU A 40 0.26 2.96 -24.29
C GLU A 40 -0.26 3.15 -22.86
N TRP A 41 0.63 3.03 -21.86
CA TRP A 41 0.29 3.29 -20.45
C TRP A 41 -0.04 4.75 -20.15
N ILE A 42 0.76 5.67 -20.68
CA ILE A 42 0.53 7.11 -20.53
C ILE A 42 -0.83 7.49 -21.13
N GLU A 43 -1.17 6.98 -22.32
CA GLU A 43 -2.48 7.23 -22.93
C GLU A 43 -3.64 6.80 -22.03
N VAL A 44 -3.56 5.63 -21.41
CA VAL A 44 -4.62 5.14 -20.51
C VAL A 44 -4.76 5.99 -19.25
N ILE A 45 -3.64 6.39 -18.65
CA ILE A 45 -3.63 7.23 -17.45
C ILE A 45 -4.20 8.62 -17.73
N SER A 46 -3.83 9.21 -18.86
CA SER A 46 -4.21 10.57 -19.26
C SER A 46 -5.72 10.77 -19.42
N VAL A 47 -6.50 9.69 -19.46
CA VAL A 47 -7.98 9.73 -19.52
C VAL A 47 -8.62 10.07 -18.17
N ASP A 48 -7.94 9.82 -17.04
CA ASP A 48 -8.49 10.09 -15.70
C ASP A 48 -7.79 11.30 -15.02
N PRO A 49 -8.44 12.47 -14.99
CA PRO A 49 -7.87 13.67 -14.37
C PRO A 49 -7.49 13.51 -12.90
N LEU A 50 -8.19 12.65 -12.13
CA LEU A 50 -7.89 12.44 -10.71
C LEU A 50 -6.58 11.67 -10.52
N THR A 51 -6.36 10.65 -11.35
CA THR A 51 -5.11 9.90 -11.41
C THR A 51 -3.96 10.80 -11.88
N CYS A 52 -4.15 11.60 -12.94
CA CYS A 52 -3.16 12.59 -13.39
C CYS A 52 -2.78 13.55 -12.26
N ALA A 53 -3.77 14.17 -11.59
CA ALA A 53 -3.49 15.09 -10.49
C ALA A 53 -2.72 14.42 -9.34
N THR A 54 -2.99 13.15 -9.05
CA THR A 54 -2.26 12.39 -8.01
C THR A 54 -0.81 12.14 -8.41
N ILE A 55 -0.58 11.74 -9.65
CA ILE A 55 0.78 11.53 -10.19
C ILE A 55 1.55 12.85 -10.20
N MET A 56 0.94 13.93 -10.67
CA MET A 56 1.57 15.26 -10.75
C MET A 56 1.92 15.82 -9.37
N ARG A 57 1.02 15.68 -8.37
CA ARG A 57 1.32 16.05 -6.98
C ARG A 57 2.50 15.26 -6.43
N GLN A 58 2.54 13.96 -6.70
CA GLN A 58 3.61 13.11 -6.19
C GLN A 58 4.95 13.43 -6.87
N ALA A 59 4.95 13.62 -8.20
CA ALA A 59 6.13 14.00 -8.95
C ALA A 59 6.75 15.30 -8.44
N ASN A 60 5.92 16.28 -8.08
CA ASN A 60 6.37 17.56 -7.53
C ASN A 60 6.58 17.57 -6.00
N SER A 61 6.49 16.42 -5.34
CA SER A 61 6.72 16.33 -3.89
C SER A 61 8.21 16.36 -3.54
N VAL A 62 8.53 16.85 -2.34
CA VAL A 62 9.90 16.92 -1.82
C VAL A 62 10.60 15.55 -1.83
N ASN A 63 9.84 14.46 -1.68
CA ASN A 63 10.35 13.09 -1.69
C ASN A 63 11.10 12.70 -2.97
N TYR A 64 10.78 13.28 -4.13
CA TYR A 64 11.49 12.98 -5.38
C TYR A 64 12.54 14.03 -5.73
N GLY A 65 12.50 15.21 -5.10
CA GLY A 65 13.59 16.19 -5.14
C GLY A 65 13.93 16.71 -6.54
N PHE A 66 12.99 16.70 -7.49
CA PHE A 66 13.27 17.20 -8.83
C PHE A 66 13.51 18.72 -8.81
N LYS A 67 14.57 19.15 -9.51
CA LYS A 67 15.03 20.56 -9.53
C LYS A 67 14.09 21.52 -10.26
N SER A 68 13.17 21.01 -11.06
CA SER A 68 12.22 21.80 -11.85
C SER A 68 10.82 21.26 -11.66
N GLU A 69 9.85 22.17 -11.57
CA GLU A 69 8.43 21.82 -11.58
C GLU A 69 8.09 21.02 -12.84
N ILE A 70 7.37 19.92 -12.63
CA ILE A 70 6.88 19.06 -13.70
C ILE A 70 5.43 19.48 -13.98
N SER A 71 5.17 19.95 -15.20
CA SER A 71 3.84 20.35 -15.67
C SER A 71 3.14 19.30 -16.55
N GLU A 72 3.91 18.39 -17.15
CA GLU A 72 3.41 17.40 -18.11
C GLU A 72 3.34 15.99 -17.53
N ILE A 73 2.21 15.31 -17.75
CA ILE A 73 1.97 13.95 -17.25
C ILE A 73 2.96 12.94 -17.84
N ASP A 74 3.25 13.03 -19.15
CA ASP A 74 4.20 12.16 -19.83
C ASP A 74 5.58 12.21 -19.17
N ARG A 75 6.03 13.43 -18.86
CA ARG A 75 7.32 13.66 -18.18
C ARG A 75 7.29 13.13 -16.75
N ALA A 76 6.19 13.32 -16.02
CA ALA A 76 6.03 12.77 -14.68
C ALA A 76 6.10 11.24 -14.68
N VAL A 77 5.41 10.57 -15.60
CA VAL A 77 5.40 9.10 -15.72
C VAL A 77 6.77 8.56 -16.11
N ILE A 78 7.49 9.23 -17.02
CA ILE A 78 8.86 8.83 -17.40
C ILE A 78 9.82 8.97 -16.22
N LEU A 79 9.75 10.08 -15.46
CA LEU A 79 10.66 10.34 -14.34
C LEU A 79 10.37 9.46 -13.13
N LEU A 80 9.10 9.22 -12.80
CA LEU A 80 8.71 8.34 -11.71
C LEU A 80 8.90 6.86 -12.05
N GLY A 81 8.72 6.50 -13.33
CA GLY A 81 8.72 5.13 -13.80
C GLY A 81 7.40 4.40 -13.56
N LYS A 82 7.14 3.40 -14.39
CA LYS A 82 5.87 2.64 -14.44
C LYS A 82 5.45 2.04 -13.10
N ASN A 83 6.38 1.41 -12.38
CA ASN A 83 6.05 0.72 -11.12
C ASN A 83 5.58 1.69 -10.01
N VAL A 84 6.21 2.86 -9.91
CA VAL A 84 5.82 3.90 -8.95
C VAL A 84 4.43 4.40 -9.29
N VAL A 85 4.16 4.68 -10.57
CA VAL A 85 2.86 5.15 -11.03
C VAL A 85 1.75 4.14 -10.75
N VAL A 86 1.97 2.84 -11.04
CA VAL A 86 1.03 1.76 -10.70
C VAL A 86 0.71 1.76 -9.21
N GLY A 87 1.74 1.88 -8.36
CA GLY A 87 1.57 1.95 -6.91
C GLY A 87 0.75 3.16 -6.46
N LEU A 88 0.97 4.33 -7.06
CA LEU A 88 0.22 5.55 -6.75
C LEU A 88 -1.27 5.43 -7.14
N VAL A 89 -1.54 4.89 -8.33
CA VAL A 89 -2.92 4.64 -8.79
C VAL A 89 -3.62 3.65 -7.86
N ALA A 90 -2.98 2.52 -7.56
CA ALA A 90 -3.55 1.52 -6.65
C ALA A 90 -3.83 2.12 -5.25
N SER A 91 -2.89 2.89 -4.71
CA SER A 91 -3.04 3.58 -3.42
C SER A 91 -4.21 4.58 -3.43
N ALA A 92 -4.39 5.34 -4.52
CA ALA A 92 -5.49 6.26 -4.69
C ALA A 92 -6.86 5.55 -4.75
N SER A 93 -6.92 4.41 -5.43
CA SER A 93 -8.12 3.56 -5.50
C SER A 93 -8.51 3.04 -4.12
N VAL A 94 -7.54 2.55 -3.34
CA VAL A 94 -7.80 2.09 -1.96
C VAL A 94 -8.32 3.24 -1.10
N ARG A 95 -7.68 4.42 -1.13
CA ARG A 95 -8.16 5.58 -0.37
C ARG A 95 -9.59 5.97 -0.73
N THR A 96 -9.90 6.02 -2.02
CA THR A 96 -11.25 6.37 -2.50
C THR A 96 -12.28 5.34 -2.05
N THR A 97 -11.94 4.05 -2.14
CA THR A 97 -12.82 2.96 -1.71
C THR A 97 -13.12 3.04 -0.21
N LEU A 98 -12.09 3.22 0.61
CA LEU A 98 -12.26 3.27 2.07
C LEU A 98 -12.94 4.58 2.54
N ALA A 99 -12.76 5.68 1.81
CA ALA A 99 -13.44 6.95 2.10
C ALA A 99 -14.97 6.87 1.96
N ALA A 100 -15.48 5.88 1.22
CA ALA A 100 -16.92 5.64 1.09
C ALA A 100 -17.53 4.87 2.27
N ILE A 101 -16.72 4.36 3.21
CA ILE A 101 -17.22 3.62 4.36
C ILE A 101 -17.92 4.56 5.33
N ALA A 102 -19.21 4.34 5.54
CA ALA A 102 -20.03 5.04 6.51
C ALA A 102 -20.71 4.03 7.45
N GLU A 103 -19.90 3.36 8.28
CA GLU A 103 -20.36 2.34 9.23
C GLU A 103 -20.35 2.87 10.67
N LYS A 104 -21.39 2.53 11.44
CA LYS A 104 -21.48 2.98 12.84
C LYS A 104 -20.31 2.42 13.65
N GLY A 105 -19.60 3.31 14.33
CA GLY A 105 -18.44 2.95 15.17
C GLY A 105 -17.14 2.74 14.39
N PHE A 106 -17.17 2.78 13.05
CA PHE A 106 -15.96 2.66 12.24
C PHE A 106 -15.39 4.06 11.94
N ARG A 107 -14.13 4.28 12.32
CA ARG A 107 -13.43 5.54 12.11
C ARG A 107 -12.24 5.36 11.19
N LEU A 108 -12.34 5.93 9.99
CA LEU A 108 -11.31 5.79 8.95
C LEU A 108 -9.98 6.46 9.35
N ASP A 109 -10.04 7.57 10.07
CA ASP A 109 -8.87 8.26 10.62
C ASP A 109 -8.12 7.40 11.64
N GLU A 110 -8.83 6.69 12.51
CA GLU A 110 -8.25 5.74 13.46
C GLU A 110 -7.62 4.54 12.74
N LEU A 111 -8.28 4.02 11.69
CA LEU A 111 -7.71 2.98 10.84
C LEU A 111 -6.37 3.43 10.22
N TRP A 112 -6.32 4.64 9.65
CA TRP A 112 -5.09 5.14 9.02
C TRP A 112 -3.95 5.32 10.01
N LEU A 113 -4.24 5.89 11.18
CA LEU A 113 -3.25 6.07 12.23
C LEU A 113 -2.72 4.72 12.73
N HIS A 114 -3.61 3.77 13.01
CA HIS A 114 -3.23 2.43 13.43
C HIS A 114 -2.37 1.73 12.38
N ASN A 115 -2.80 1.79 11.12
CA ASN A 115 -2.10 1.18 9.99
C ASN A 115 -0.66 1.70 9.87
N LEU A 116 -0.50 3.03 9.97
CA LEU A 116 0.82 3.66 9.92
C LEU A 116 1.67 3.26 11.14
N ALA A 117 1.09 3.25 12.33
CA ALA A 117 1.78 2.87 13.56
C ALA A 117 2.27 1.42 13.53
N VAL A 118 1.44 0.47 13.06
CA VAL A 118 1.80 -0.93 12.92
C VAL A 118 2.85 -1.11 11.82
N GLY A 119 2.73 -0.41 10.70
CA GLY A 119 3.75 -0.40 9.64
C GLY A 119 5.12 0.04 10.16
N PHE A 120 5.17 1.15 10.91
CA PHE A 120 6.41 1.61 11.53
C PHE A 120 6.93 0.69 12.63
N ALA A 121 6.04 0.15 13.47
CA ALA A 121 6.44 -0.81 14.49
C ALA A 121 7.06 -2.06 13.86
N ALA A 122 6.44 -2.61 12.82
CA ALA A 122 6.99 -3.73 12.05
C ALA A 122 8.34 -3.37 11.40
N HIS A 123 8.47 -2.15 10.87
CA HIS A 123 9.73 -1.66 10.32
C HIS A 123 10.84 -1.64 11.37
N ILE A 124 10.61 -1.02 12.53
CA ILE A 124 11.56 -0.95 13.65
C ILE A 124 11.94 -2.36 14.12
N LEU A 125 10.96 -3.23 14.34
CA LEU A 125 11.18 -4.59 14.83
C LEU A 125 11.90 -5.47 13.81
N SER A 126 11.78 -5.17 12.52
CA SER A 126 12.47 -5.88 11.45
C SER A 126 13.87 -5.36 11.18
N HIS A 127 14.25 -4.16 11.66
CA HIS A 127 15.47 -3.49 11.23
C HIS A 127 16.72 -4.33 11.55
N PRO A 128 17.70 -4.45 10.63
CA PRO A 128 18.93 -5.17 10.89
C PRO A 128 19.69 -4.56 12.09
N LEU A 129 20.10 -5.42 13.01
CA LEU A 129 20.84 -5.06 14.22
C LEU A 129 22.31 -5.49 14.19
N ASP A 130 22.63 -6.49 13.36
CA ASP A 130 23.95 -7.14 13.29
C ASP A 130 24.71 -6.77 11.99
N GLY A 131 24.44 -5.59 11.41
CA GLY A 131 25.10 -5.13 10.17
C GLY A 131 24.24 -4.15 9.36
N GLU A 132 24.75 -3.76 8.21
CA GLU A 132 24.04 -2.89 7.27
C GLU A 132 23.38 -3.70 6.16
N VAL A 133 22.11 -3.40 5.88
CA VAL A 133 21.39 -3.92 4.71
C VAL A 133 21.15 -2.75 3.77
N GLU A 134 21.52 -2.93 2.50
CA GLU A 134 21.36 -1.91 1.47
C GLU A 134 19.90 -1.41 1.42
N GLY A 135 19.73 -0.09 1.48
CA GLY A 135 18.42 0.56 1.39
C GLY A 135 17.59 0.61 2.68
N MET A 136 18.02 -0.02 3.79
CA MET A 136 17.34 0.12 5.09
C MET A 136 17.90 1.23 5.98
N GLY A 137 19.14 1.66 5.73
CA GLY A 137 19.81 2.66 6.57
C GLY A 137 20.29 2.09 7.90
N SER A 138 20.82 2.97 8.76
CA SER A 138 21.26 2.59 10.10
C SER A 138 20.10 2.71 11.09
N ILE A 139 20.05 1.80 12.07
CA ILE A 139 19.03 1.86 13.13
C ILE A 139 19.09 3.15 13.94
N ASP A 140 20.27 3.77 14.05
CA ASP A 140 20.46 5.03 14.76
C ASP A 140 19.69 6.19 14.10
N SER A 141 19.46 6.10 12.79
CA SER A 141 18.68 7.11 12.05
C SER A 141 17.19 7.13 12.41
N LEU A 142 16.69 6.09 13.09
CA LEU A 142 15.31 6.01 13.55
C LEU A 142 15.03 6.87 14.78
N GLY A 143 16.06 7.47 15.41
CA GLY A 143 15.89 8.39 16.54
C GLY A 143 15.35 7.71 17.81
N LEU A 144 15.61 6.42 17.98
CA LEU A 144 15.17 5.66 19.15
C LEU A 144 16.01 6.02 20.38
N ARG A 145 15.41 5.93 21.57
CA ARG A 145 16.13 6.11 22.83
C ARG A 145 17.13 4.96 23.03
N VAL A 146 18.24 5.24 23.72
CA VAL A 146 19.33 4.27 23.94
C VAL A 146 18.79 3.01 24.61
N GLU A 147 17.93 3.15 25.62
CA GLU A 147 17.34 2.02 26.35
C GLU A 147 16.46 1.15 25.45
N SER A 148 15.76 1.77 24.49
CA SER A 148 14.93 1.04 23.51
C SER A 148 15.79 0.26 22.53
N LEU A 149 16.93 0.81 22.10
CA LEU A 149 17.88 0.12 21.24
C LEU A 149 18.50 -1.09 21.93
N ASP A 150 18.82 -0.98 23.22
CA ASP A 150 19.35 -2.10 24.00
C ASP A 150 18.35 -3.25 24.09
N VAL A 151 17.08 -2.94 24.35
CA VAL A 151 16.00 -3.95 24.34
C VAL A 151 15.85 -4.58 22.95
N LEU A 152 15.86 -3.80 21.87
CA LEU A 152 15.79 -4.34 20.50
C LEU A 152 16.96 -5.28 20.21
N LYS A 153 18.19 -4.92 20.61
CA LYS A 153 19.39 -5.76 20.46
C LYS A 153 19.32 -7.05 21.30
N GLN A 154 18.76 -6.99 22.50
CA GLN A 154 18.57 -8.19 23.33
C GLN A 154 17.55 -9.16 22.73
N ILE A 155 16.47 -8.64 22.16
CA ILE A 155 15.47 -9.46 21.48
C ILE A 155 16.05 -10.00 20.16
N ASN A 156 16.66 -9.14 19.35
CA ASN A 156 17.17 -9.44 18.01
C ASN A 156 16.21 -10.30 17.18
N LEU A 157 14.96 -9.85 17.10
CA LEU A 157 13.88 -10.52 16.40
C LEU A 157 14.22 -10.86 14.94
N PRO A 158 14.88 -9.97 14.16
CA PRO A 158 15.18 -10.27 12.76
C PRO A 158 16.06 -11.51 12.58
N LYS A 159 17.05 -11.69 13.47
CA LYS A 159 17.92 -12.86 13.49
C LYS A 159 17.17 -14.12 13.92
N ARG A 160 16.32 -14.01 14.94
CA ARG A 160 15.51 -15.15 15.43
C ARG A 160 14.50 -15.64 14.40
N LEU A 161 13.94 -14.73 13.61
CA LEU A 161 12.98 -15.05 12.55
C LEU A 161 13.65 -15.36 11.21
N ALA A 162 14.98 -15.25 11.11
CA ALA A 162 15.74 -15.42 9.88
C ALA A 162 15.14 -14.61 8.71
N LEU A 163 14.91 -13.31 8.92
CA LEU A 163 14.26 -12.45 7.94
C LEU A 163 15.09 -12.32 6.65
N ASP A 164 14.44 -12.54 5.52
CA ASP A 164 14.97 -12.24 4.18
C ASP A 164 14.56 -10.82 3.77
N TYR A 165 15.47 -9.87 3.99
CA TYR A 165 15.28 -8.46 3.68
C TYR A 165 15.12 -8.17 2.18
N GLY A 166 15.59 -9.06 1.30
CA GLY A 166 15.42 -8.92 -0.15
C GLY A 166 14.02 -9.27 -0.63
N ARG A 167 13.26 -10.04 0.18
CA ARG A 167 11.90 -10.49 -0.16
C ARG A 167 10.81 -9.82 0.66
N VAL A 168 11.10 -9.52 1.92
CA VAL A 168 10.08 -9.06 2.87
C VAL A 168 10.29 -7.58 3.18
N ASN A 169 9.32 -6.76 2.78
CA ASN A 169 9.19 -5.40 3.28
C ASN A 169 8.24 -5.42 4.49
N ALA A 170 8.80 -5.43 5.71
CA ALA A 170 8.02 -5.53 6.94
C ALA A 170 7.06 -4.34 7.15
N MET A 171 7.46 -3.14 6.71
CA MET A 171 6.58 -1.96 6.76
C MET A 171 5.35 -2.16 5.87
N ALA A 172 5.56 -2.63 4.64
CA ALA A 172 4.48 -2.92 3.72
C ALA A 172 3.61 -4.07 4.23
N ALA A 173 4.20 -5.12 4.80
CA ALA A 173 3.46 -6.23 5.39
C ALA A 173 2.57 -5.77 6.56
N GLY A 174 3.11 -4.95 7.47
CA GLY A 174 2.36 -4.33 8.56
C GLY A 174 1.25 -3.42 8.03
N SER A 175 1.54 -2.65 6.98
CA SER A 175 0.57 -1.72 6.39
C SER A 175 -0.56 -2.41 5.62
N LEU A 176 -0.30 -3.58 5.01
CA LEU A 176 -1.29 -4.29 4.20
C LEU A 176 -2.28 -5.07 5.07
N HIS A 177 -1.89 -5.45 6.29
CA HIS A 177 -2.71 -6.27 7.16
C HIS A 177 -4.02 -5.56 7.58
N ASP A 178 -3.97 -4.24 7.83
CA ASP A 178 -5.15 -3.45 8.23
C ASP A 178 -5.98 -2.98 7.04
N ILE A 179 -5.36 -2.77 5.88
CA ILE A 179 -6.08 -2.41 4.64
C ILE A 179 -7.12 -3.50 4.33
N GLY A 180 -6.78 -4.77 4.54
CA GLY A 180 -7.73 -5.88 4.39
C GLY A 180 -8.98 -5.75 5.27
N LYS A 181 -8.82 -5.29 6.53
CA LYS A 181 -9.95 -5.06 7.44
C LYS A 181 -10.86 -3.94 6.92
N GLY A 182 -10.27 -2.83 6.45
CA GLY A 182 -11.03 -1.74 5.83
C GLY A 182 -11.81 -2.20 4.60
N VAL A 183 -11.18 -3.00 3.73
CA VAL A 183 -11.83 -3.58 2.55
C VAL A 183 -12.99 -4.50 2.94
N MET A 184 -12.84 -5.32 3.99
CA MET A 184 -13.93 -6.16 4.48
C MET A 184 -15.12 -5.33 4.97
N VAL A 185 -14.88 -4.26 5.74
CA VAL A 185 -15.95 -3.37 6.20
C VAL A 185 -16.64 -2.70 5.00
N SER A 186 -15.87 -2.26 4.00
CA SER A 186 -16.43 -1.70 2.77
C SER A 186 -17.25 -2.70 1.94
N ALA A 187 -16.81 -3.95 1.88
CA ALA A 187 -17.44 -4.98 1.06
C ALA A 187 -18.71 -5.56 1.71
N TYR A 188 -18.81 -5.51 3.03
CA TYR A 188 -19.92 -6.06 3.80
C TYR A 188 -20.51 -5.01 4.76
N PRO A 189 -21.32 -4.06 4.25
CA PRO A 189 -22.00 -3.07 5.09
C PRO A 189 -22.81 -3.73 6.21
N GLY A 190 -22.78 -3.14 7.41
CA GLY A 190 -23.43 -3.64 8.62
C GLY A 190 -22.65 -4.72 9.38
N ILE A 191 -21.56 -5.28 8.83
CA ILE A 191 -20.77 -6.31 9.55
C ILE A 191 -20.07 -5.74 10.78
N TYR A 192 -19.60 -4.49 10.70
CA TYR A 192 -18.77 -3.89 11.73
C TYR A 192 -19.54 -3.64 13.04
N PRO A 193 -20.76 -3.07 13.02
CA PRO A 193 -21.59 -3.00 14.23
C PRO A 193 -21.89 -4.36 14.86
N LEU A 194 -22.14 -5.40 14.05
CA LEU A 194 -22.40 -6.76 14.56
C LEU A 194 -21.16 -7.34 15.26
N LEU A 195 -19.98 -7.12 14.69
CA LEU A 195 -18.71 -7.50 15.31
C LEU A 195 -18.49 -6.77 16.64
N LEU A 196 -18.77 -5.46 16.71
CA LEU A 196 -18.64 -4.70 17.95
C LEU A 196 -19.57 -5.22 19.06
N VAL A 197 -20.81 -5.58 18.73
CA VAL A 197 -21.74 -6.21 19.68
C VAL A 197 -21.16 -7.53 20.17
N ARG A 198 -20.72 -8.41 19.26
CA ARG A 198 -20.21 -9.74 19.63
C ARG A 198 -18.93 -9.68 20.46
N VAL A 199 -18.01 -8.79 20.11
CA VAL A 199 -16.76 -8.57 20.87
C VAL A 199 -17.07 -7.93 22.22
N GLY A 200 -18.01 -6.99 22.27
CA GLY A 200 -18.50 -6.39 23.52
C GLY A 200 -19.11 -7.43 24.46
N GLU A 201 -19.98 -8.31 23.95
CA GLU A 201 -20.55 -9.43 24.70
C GLU A 201 -19.47 -10.40 25.19
N ALA A 202 -18.51 -10.77 24.35
CA ALA A 202 -17.41 -11.65 24.73
C ALA A 202 -16.48 -11.04 25.80
N ALA A 203 -16.29 -9.71 25.78
CA ALA A 203 -15.52 -9.00 26.80
C ALA A 203 -16.26 -8.96 28.15
N LEU A 204 -17.59 -8.94 28.15
CA LEU A 204 -18.42 -9.01 29.37
C LEU A 204 -18.53 -10.44 29.91
N ASP A 205 -18.61 -11.45 29.04
CA ASP A 205 -18.64 -12.87 29.44
C ASP A 205 -17.32 -13.32 30.08
N GLY A 206 -16.18 -12.76 29.64
CA GLY A 206 -14.85 -13.01 30.23
C GLY A 206 -14.63 -12.36 31.60
N ALA A 207 -15.44 -11.37 31.99
CA ALA A 207 -15.32 -10.68 33.28
C ALA A 207 -16.03 -11.42 34.44
N HIS A 208 -16.85 -12.44 34.16
CA HIS A 208 -17.64 -13.16 35.16
C HIS A 208 -17.05 -14.49 35.67
N VAL A 209 -15.83 -14.89 35.28
CA VAL A 209 -15.21 -16.15 35.72
C VAL A 209 -14.13 -15.97 36.81
N GLY A 210 -13.98 -14.75 37.35
CA GLY A 210 -12.94 -14.42 38.34
C GLY A 210 -13.39 -14.27 39.80
N GLY A 211 -14.57 -14.77 40.19
CA GLY A 211 -15.08 -14.61 41.56
C GLY A 211 -16.03 -15.72 41.97
N GLY A 212 -15.49 -16.80 42.54
CA GLY A 212 -16.30 -17.84 43.14
C GLY A 212 -15.52 -19.10 43.52
N ALA A 213 -15.20 -19.16 44.82
CA ALA A 213 -14.69 -20.30 45.62
C ALA A 213 -13.20 -20.66 45.49
#